data_AF-A0A916YQ32-F1
#
_entry.id   AF-A0A916YQ32-F1
#
_cell.length_a   1.000
_cell.length_b   1.000
_cell.length_c   1.000
_cell.angle_alpha   90.00
_cell.angle_beta   90.00
_cell.angle_gamma   90.00
#
_symmetry.space_group_name_H-M   'P 1'
#
loop_
_entity.id
_entity.type
_entity.pdbx_description
1 polymer ?
#
loop_
_entity_poly.entity_id
_entity_poly.type
_entity_poly.pdbx_seq_one_letter_code
_entity_poly.pdbx_strand_id
1 'polypeptide(L)' 'MTVVIPKHANKAQIKQALDSIKKPQKPFNADKYFGKIKWGQDALEFQRSLRDE' A
#
# COMPACT_ATOMS: atom_id res chain seq x y z
N MET A 1 -10.16 5.64 3.73
CA MET A 1 -9.27 5.61 4.90
C MET A 1 -7.91 6.07 4.43
N THR A 2 -7.30 7.00 5.14
CA THR A 2 -5.99 7.55 4.81
C THR A 2 -5.07 7.25 5.98
N VAL A 3 -3.98 6.53 5.74
CA VAL A 3 -2.96 6.23 6.76
C VAL A 3 -1.78 7.15 6.51
N VAL A 4 -1.45 7.98 7.50
CA VAL A 4 -0.32 8.91 7.44
C VAL A 4 0.91 8.20 7.99
N ILE A 5 1.86 7.90 7.11
CA ILE A 5 3.15 7.29 7.46
C ILE A 5 4.22 8.38 7.40
N PRO A 6 4.96 8.65 8.49
CA PRO A 6 6.01 9.66 8.48
C PRO A 6 7.15 9.27 7.53
N LYS A 7 7.81 10.27 6.92
CA LYS A 7 8.86 10.06 5.90
C LYS A 7 10.06 9.22 6.39
N HIS A 8 10.31 9.21 7.69
CA HIS A 8 11.41 8.48 8.34
C HIS A 8 10.97 7.17 9.00
N ALA A 9 9.77 6.67 8.68
CA ALA A 9 9.28 5.42 9.25
C ALA A 9 10.14 4.23 8.79
N ASN A 10 10.56 3.41 9.74
CA ASN A 10 11.30 2.18 9.44
C ASN A 10 10.35 1.08 8.94
N LYS A 11 10.89 0.09 8.21
CA LYS A 11 10.12 -1.02 7.61
C LYS A 11 9.16 -1.72 8.58
N ALA A 12 9.58 -1.91 9.83
CA ALA A 12 8.74 -2.50 10.87
C ALA A 12 7.54 -1.63 11.26
N GLN A 13 7.71 -0.31 11.33
CA GLN A 13 6.64 0.64 11.66
C GLN A 13 5.63 0.76 10.53
N ILE A 14 6.10 0.73 9.28
CA ILE A 14 5.24 0.66 8.09
C ILE A 14 4.39 -0.60 8.14
N LYS A 15 5.01 -1.75 8.42
CA LYS A 15 4.30 -3.03 8.51
C LYS A 15 3.22 -3.00 9.61
N GLN A 16 3.55 -2.52 10.81
CA GLN A 16 2.57 -2.37 11.90
C GLN A 16 1.42 -1.43 11.52
N ALA A 17 1.72 -0.31 10.86
CA ALA A 17 0.69 0.64 10.42
C ALA A 17 -0.26 0.01 9.38
N LEU A 18 0.27 -0.84 8.49
CA LEU A 18 -0.50 -1.59 7.49
C LEU A 18 -1.31 -2.73 8.12
N ASP A 19 -0.75 -3.49 9.07
CA ASP A 19 -1.45 -4.55 9.82
C ASP A 19 -2.62 -3.98 10.65
N SER A 20 -2.48 -2.74 11.13
CA SER A 20 -3.53 -2.05 11.89
C SER A 20 -4.73 -1.62 11.02
N ILE A 21 -4.59 -1.65 9.69
CA ILE A 21 -5.70 -1.39 8.78
C ILE A 21 -6.61 -2.63 8.84
N LYS A 22 -7.73 -2.52 9.56
CA LYS A 22 -8.77 -3.55 9.59
C LYS A 22 -9.04 -4.07 8.18
N LYS A 23 -9.06 -5.40 8.03
CA LYS A 23 -9.36 -6.10 6.77
C LYS A 23 -10.52 -5.40 6.05
N PRO A 24 -10.38 -5.14 4.74
CA PRO A 24 -11.36 -4.36 4.01
C PRO A 24 -12.75 -4.99 4.16
N GLN A 25 -13.72 -4.21 4.65
CA GLN A 25 -15.11 -4.67 4.80
C GLN A 25 -15.78 -4.94 3.45
N LYS A 26 -15.21 -4.44 2.35
CA LYS A 26 -15.71 -4.63 0.99
C LYS A 26 -14.77 -5.52 0.20
N PRO A 27 -15.29 -6.51 -0.55
CA PRO A 27 -14.47 -7.29 -1.46
C PRO A 27 -13.80 -6.36 -2.47
N PHE A 28 -12.53 -6.59 -2.72
CA PHE A 28 -11.77 -5.89 -3.73
C PHE A 28 -12.34 -6.27 -5.11
N ASN A 29 -12.83 -5.29 -5.88
CA ASN A 29 -13.33 -5.53 -7.23
C ASN A 29 -12.13 -5.70 -8.17
N ALA A 30 -11.72 -6.95 -8.37
CA ALA A 30 -10.60 -7.29 -9.23
C ALA A 30 -10.82 -6.83 -10.67
N ASP A 31 -12.02 -7.00 -11.25
CA ASP A 31 -12.32 -6.65 -12.65
C ASP A 31 -12.04 -5.19 -12.99
N LYS A 32 -12.27 -4.27 -12.05
CA LYS A 32 -12.02 -2.84 -12.25
C LYS A 32 -10.53 -2.47 -12.30
N TYR A 33 -9.69 -3.28 -11.66
CA TYR A 33 -8.26 -2.99 -11.46
C TYR A 33 -7.33 -4.07 -12.03
N PHE A 34 -7.89 -5.12 -12.62
CA PHE A 34 -7.16 -6.19 -13.28
C PHE A 34 -6.34 -5.60 -14.43
N GLY A 35 -5.04 -5.89 -14.46
CA GLY A 35 -4.09 -5.30 -15.41
C GLY A 35 -3.60 -3.87 -15.10
N LYS A 36 -4.23 -3.15 -14.15
CA LYS A 36 -3.78 -1.82 -13.70
C LYS A 36 -2.86 -1.88 -12.48
N ILE A 37 -2.87 -3.00 -11.75
CA ILE A 37 -2.02 -3.23 -10.59
C ILE A 37 -0.94 -4.24 -10.96
N LYS A 38 0.33 -3.89 -10.69
CA LYS A 38 1.45 -4.83 -10.77
C LYS A 38 1.48 -5.66 -9.49
N TRP A 39 0.92 -6.87 -9.57
CA TRP A 39 0.94 -7.83 -8.47
C TRP A 39 2.38 -8.31 -8.22
N GLY A 40 2.83 -8.27 -6.96
CA GLY A 40 4.19 -8.66 -6.56
C GLY A 40 5.22 -7.52 -6.49
N GLN A 41 4.82 -6.28 -6.78
CA GLN A 41 5.68 -5.11 -6.53
C GLN A 41 5.67 -4.74 -5.05
N ASP A 42 6.85 -4.46 -4.48
CA ASP A 42 6.94 -4.01 -3.09
C ASP A 42 6.24 -2.66 -2.91
N ALA A 43 5.51 -2.50 -1.80
CA ALA A 43 4.71 -1.31 -1.55
C ALA A 43 5.57 -0.03 -1.46
N LEU A 44 6.81 -0.14 -0.98
CA LEU A 44 7.75 0.98 -0.90
C LEU A 44 8.28 1.35 -2.29
N GLU A 45 8.60 0.36 -3.12
CA GLU A 45 9.02 0.60 -4.51
C GLU A 45 7.91 1.25 -5.32
N PHE A 46 6.66 0.81 -5.13
CA PHE A 46 5.51 1.44 -5.77
C PHE A 46 5.36 2.89 -5.31
N GLN A 47 5.45 3.18 -4.02
CA GLN A 47 5.39 4.55 -3.50
C GLN A 47 6.50 5.45 -4.02
N ARG A 48 7.73 4.94 -4.18
CA ARG A 48 8.86 5.69 -4.77
C ARG A 48 8.61 5.99 -6.25
N SER A 49 8.17 5.00 -7.02
CA SER A 49 7.83 5.18 -8.44
C SER A 49 6.71 6.19 -8.67
N LEU A 50 5.73 6.30 -7.76
CA LEU A 50 4.67 7.32 -7.83
C LEU A 50 5.17 8.73 -7.49
N ARG A 51 6.35 8.88 -6.88
CA ARG A 51 6.94 10.15 -6.48
C ARG A 51 8.08 10.60 -7.40
N ASP A 52 8.37 9.85 -8.47
CA ASP A 52 9.55 10.06 -9.33
C ASP A 52 10.87 10.14 -8.51
N GLU A 53 10.92 9.41 -7.39
CA GLU A 53 12.11 9.26 -6.52
C GLU A 53 12.93 8.00 -6.86
#